data_AF-A0A931FF27-F1
#
_entry.id   AF-A0A931FF27-F1
#
_cell.length_a   1.000
_cell.length_b   1.000
_cell.length_c   1.000
_cell.angle_alpha   90.00
_cell.angle_beta   90.00
_cell.angle_gamma   90.00
#
_symmetry.space_group_name_H-M   'P 1'
#
loop_
_entity.id
_entity.type
_entity.pdbx_description
1 polymer ?
#
loop_
_entity_poly.entity_id
_entity_poly.type
_entity_poly.pdbx_seq_one_letter_code
_entity_poly.pdbx_strand_id
1 'polypeptide(L)'
;MGEVSTRDESRDRRSAAQIEADIVRTRTQLAATLDELAVAVHPSTLIGQAREQAKATVDRTVGQAFVAVNRGVEQVKAQFVDEKGQLRKERVVPVAAVGAAVVVGLVLLRRRK
;
A
#
# COMPACT_ATOMS: atom_id res chain seq x y z
N MET A 1 32.50 54.24 -18.56
CA MET A 1 31.88 53.35 -19.55
C MET A 1 32.73 52.10 -19.63
N GLY A 2 32.17 50.96 -19.23
CA GLY A 2 32.91 49.73 -18.95
C GLY A 2 33.26 48.97 -20.21
N GLU A 3 34.55 48.66 -20.37
CA GLU A 3 35.02 47.65 -21.29
C GLU A 3 34.63 46.27 -20.72
N VAL A 4 33.52 45.74 -21.20
CA VAL A 4 33.06 44.38 -20.87
C VAL A 4 33.99 43.39 -21.56
N SER A 5 34.58 42.53 -20.74
CA SER A 5 35.51 41.44 -21.09
C SER A 5 34.99 40.54 -22.22
N THR A 6 35.38 40.81 -23.47
CA THR A 6 35.15 39.91 -24.62
C THR A 6 36.19 38.78 -24.72
N ARG A 7 37.20 38.77 -23.82
CA ARG A 7 38.24 37.74 -23.77
C ARG A 7 37.84 36.52 -22.92
N ASP A 8 36.81 36.64 -22.08
CA ASP A 8 36.26 35.52 -21.29
C ASP A 8 35.21 34.68 -22.04
N GLU A 9 34.36 35.28 -22.89
CA GLU A 9 33.31 34.54 -23.61
C GLU A 9 33.84 33.43 -24.55
N SER A 10 35.09 33.55 -25.01
CA SER A 10 35.74 32.53 -25.85
C SER A 10 36.37 31.40 -25.03
N ARG A 11 36.60 31.60 -23.72
CA ARG A 11 37.00 30.53 -22.78
C ARG A 11 35.79 29.75 -22.25
N ASP A 12 34.62 30.39 -22.22
CA ASP A 12 33.36 29.76 -21.79
C ASP A 12 32.67 28.92 -22.87
N ARG A 13 33.04 29.07 -24.15
CA ARG A 13 32.62 28.14 -25.20
C ARG A 13 33.54 26.93 -25.19
N ARG A 14 33.07 25.84 -24.56
CA ARG A 14 33.70 24.51 -24.64
C ARG A 14 34.11 24.22 -26.09
N SER A 15 35.37 23.82 -26.27
CA SER A 15 35.88 23.43 -27.59
C SER A 15 35.18 22.14 -28.06
N ALA A 16 35.00 21.98 -29.38
CA ALA A 16 34.37 20.78 -29.95
C ALA A 16 35.02 19.47 -29.46
N ALA A 17 36.35 19.45 -29.33
CA ALA A 17 37.09 18.30 -28.80
C ALA A 17 36.78 18.02 -27.31
N GLN A 18 36.49 19.05 -26.51
CA GLN A 18 36.08 18.89 -25.11
C GLN A 18 34.65 18.35 -25.03
N ILE A 19 33.76 18.81 -25.90
CA ILE A 19 32.38 18.30 -25.97
C ILE A 19 32.39 16.81 -26.35
N GLU A 20 33.21 16.39 -27.31
CA GLU A 20 33.36 14.98 -27.67
C GLU A 20 33.91 14.15 -26.52
N ALA A 21 34.94 14.65 -25.81
CA ALA A 21 35.49 13.99 -24.64
C ALA A 21 34.45 13.83 -23.51
N ASP A 22 33.63 14.86 -23.27
CA ASP A 22 32.56 14.82 -22.28
C ASP A 22 31.43 13.87 -22.68
N ILE A 23 31.07 13.82 -23.97
CA ILE A 23 30.06 12.87 -24.48
C ILE A 23 30.54 11.43 -24.28
N VAL A 24 31.81 11.14 -24.61
CA VAL A 24 32.38 9.80 -24.40
C VAL A 24 32.37 9.46 -22.91
N ARG A 25 32.83 10.37 -22.05
CA ARG A 25 32.79 10.17 -20.59
C ARG A 25 31.37 9.91 -20.09
N THR A 26 30.40 10.70 -20.53
CA THR A 26 28.99 10.58 -20.13
C THR A 26 28.39 9.26 -20.59
N ARG A 27 28.67 8.82 -21.83
CA ARG A 27 28.20 7.53 -22.36
C ARG A 27 28.75 6.36 -21.54
N THR A 28 30.03 6.39 -21.18
CA THR A 28 30.63 5.34 -20.34
C THR A 28 29.97 5.29 -18.96
N GLN A 29 29.70 6.44 -18.35
CA GLN A 29 29.02 6.50 -17.06
C GLN A 29 27.57 5.98 -17.14
N LEU A 30 26.82 6.36 -18.18
CA LEU A 30 25.46 5.88 -18.39
C LEU A 30 25.40 4.37 -18.62
N ALA A 31 26.33 3.80 -19.40
CA ALA A 31 26.40 2.36 -19.60
C ALA A 31 26.59 1.61 -18.28
N ALA A 32 27.51 2.09 -17.42
CA ALA A 32 27.71 1.50 -16.10
C ALA A 32 26.47 1.60 -15.21
N THR A 33 25.79 2.75 -15.20
CA THR A 33 24.54 2.92 -14.43
C THR A 33 23.40 2.07 -14.98
N LEU A 34 23.31 1.88 -16.29
CA LEU A 34 22.28 1.03 -16.91
C LEU A 34 22.48 -0.45 -16.59
N ASP A 35 23.73 -0.93 -16.57
CA ASP A 35 24.05 -2.30 -16.17
C ASP A 35 23.67 -2.54 -14.69
N GLU A 36 23.95 -1.58 -13.82
CA GLU A 36 23.54 -1.62 -12.40
C GLU A 36 22.01 -1.62 -12.27
N LEU A 37 21.31 -0.76 -13.03
CA LEU A 37 19.85 -0.68 -13.02
C LEU A 37 19.20 -1.95 -13.58
N ALA A 38 19.79 -2.59 -14.60
CA ALA A 38 19.30 -3.83 -15.19
C ALA A 38 19.30 -4.98 -14.18
N VAL A 39 20.30 -5.06 -13.31
CA VAL A 39 20.36 -6.05 -12.22
C VAL A 39 19.33 -5.71 -11.14
N ALA A 40 19.22 -4.42 -10.75
CA ALA A 40 18.34 -3.98 -9.68
C ALA A 40 16.83 -4.11 -10.02
N VAL A 41 16.45 -3.85 -11.27
CA VAL A 41 15.05 -3.80 -11.74
C VAL A 41 14.64 -5.14 -12.38
N HIS A 42 15.35 -6.24 -12.09
CA HIS A 42 15.01 -7.54 -12.64
C HIS A 42 13.54 -7.90 -12.29
N PRO A 43 12.66 -8.17 -13.26
CA PRO A 43 11.22 -8.22 -13.04
C PRO A 43 10.79 -9.27 -12.00
N SER A 44 11.55 -10.35 -11.87
CA SER A 44 11.28 -11.38 -10.85
C SER A 44 11.51 -10.90 -9.41
N THR A 45 12.45 -9.98 -9.16
CA THR A 45 12.72 -9.47 -7.81
C THR A 45 11.67 -8.45 -7.39
N LEU A 46 11.27 -7.55 -8.31
CA LEU A 46 10.21 -6.58 -8.08
C LEU A 46 8.86 -7.24 -7.78
N ILE A 47 8.47 -8.24 -8.58
CA ILE A 47 7.22 -8.99 -8.36
C ILE A 47 7.29 -9.78 -7.04
N GLY A 48 8.45 -10.37 -6.72
CA GLY A 48 8.68 -11.05 -5.45
C GLY A 48 8.47 -10.12 -4.25
N GLN A 49 9.12 -8.97 -4.25
CA GLN A 49 9.01 -7.96 -3.18
C GLN A 49 7.59 -7.41 -3.05
N ALA A 50 6.92 -7.10 -4.17
CA ALA A 50 5.53 -6.64 -4.16
C ALA A 50 4.58 -7.69 -3.57
N ARG A 51 4.79 -8.98 -3.90
CA ARG A 51 3.98 -10.09 -3.38
C ARG A 51 4.18 -10.28 -1.87
N GLU A 52 5.41 -10.16 -1.39
CA GLU A 52 5.71 -10.28 0.05
C GLU A 52 5.10 -9.13 0.85
N GLN A 53 5.21 -7.90 0.37
CA GLN A 53 4.56 -6.74 1.00
C GLN A 53 3.03 -6.86 1.04
N ALA A 54 2.44 -7.38 -0.03
CA ALA A 54 1.00 -7.63 -0.09
C ALA A 54 0.57 -8.69 0.93
N LYS A 55 1.30 -9.80 1.05
CA LYS A 55 1.03 -10.85 2.06
C LYS A 55 1.13 -10.31 3.48
N ALA A 56 2.18 -9.55 3.80
CA ALA A 56 2.36 -8.96 5.12
C ALA A 56 1.19 -8.01 5.50
N THR A 57 0.65 -7.28 4.51
CA THR A 57 -0.50 -6.39 4.71
C THR A 57 -1.79 -7.17 4.95
N VAL A 58 -2.00 -8.26 4.22
CA VAL A 58 -3.16 -9.15 4.38
C VAL A 58 -3.14 -9.83 5.74
N ASP A 59 -2.01 -10.42 6.14
CA ASP A 59 -1.90 -11.13 7.42
C ASP A 59 -2.20 -10.22 8.62
N ARG A 60 -1.69 -8.98 8.58
CA ARG A 60 -1.94 -8.01 9.63
C ARG A 60 -3.40 -7.57 9.69
N THR A 61 -4.04 -7.39 8.54
CA THR A 61 -5.42 -6.89 8.46
C THR A 61 -6.43 -7.99 8.80
N VAL A 62 -6.25 -9.19 8.24
CA VAL A 62 -7.16 -10.33 8.45
C VAL A 62 -7.03 -10.84 9.88
N GLY A 63 -5.81 -10.95 10.42
CA GLY A 63 -5.59 -11.37 11.80
C GLY A 63 -6.24 -10.42 12.79
N GLN A 64 -6.06 -9.10 12.62
CA GLN A 64 -6.69 -8.10 13.50
C GLN A 64 -8.21 -8.05 13.34
N ALA A 65 -8.73 -8.15 12.12
CA ALA A 65 -10.16 -8.17 11.86
C ALA A 65 -10.82 -9.40 12.49
N PHE A 66 -10.24 -10.60 12.34
CA PHE A 66 -10.79 -11.82 12.91
C PHE A 66 -10.83 -11.78 14.44
N VAL A 67 -9.76 -11.30 15.09
CA VAL A 67 -9.71 -11.15 16.55
C VAL A 67 -10.70 -10.09 17.03
N ALA A 68 -10.82 -8.96 16.33
CA ALA A 68 -11.78 -7.91 16.68
C ALA A 68 -13.23 -8.40 16.55
N VAL A 69 -13.55 -9.14 15.49
CA VAL A 69 -14.89 -9.74 15.30
C VAL A 69 -15.19 -10.73 16.42
N ASN A 70 -14.28 -11.66 16.73
CA ASN A 70 -14.52 -12.65 17.78
C ASN A 70 -14.70 -11.99 19.16
N ARG A 71 -13.87 -10.99 19.49
CA ARG A 71 -14.05 -10.21 20.72
C ARG A 71 -15.41 -9.50 20.77
N GLY A 72 -15.83 -8.91 19.65
CA GLY A 72 -17.14 -8.28 19.54
C GLY A 72 -18.28 -9.29 19.74
N VAL A 73 -18.18 -10.47 19.14
CA VAL A 73 -19.17 -11.55 19.31
C VAL A 73 -19.23 -12.06 20.76
N GLU A 74 -18.07 -12.25 21.41
CA GLU A 74 -18.00 -12.64 22.82
C GLU A 74 -18.61 -11.59 23.74
N GLN A 75 -18.33 -10.30 23.49
CA GLN A 75 -18.89 -9.20 24.28
C GLN A 75 -20.40 -9.08 24.12
N VAL A 76 -20.92 -9.29 22.92
CA VAL A 76 -22.38 -9.36 22.66
C VAL A 76 -22.97 -10.58 23.37
N LYS A 77 -22.36 -11.77 23.24
CA LYS A 77 -22.81 -12.98 23.95
C LYS A 77 -22.88 -12.76 25.46
N ALA A 78 -21.88 -12.12 26.06
CA ALA A 78 -21.81 -11.82 27.49
C ALA A 78 -23.00 -10.99 28.00
N GLN A 79 -23.64 -10.17 27.15
CA GLN A 79 -24.83 -9.41 27.54
C GLN A 79 -26.12 -10.24 27.54
N PHE A 80 -26.11 -11.40 26.90
CA PHE A 80 -27.29 -12.25 26.69
C PHE A 80 -27.24 -13.58 27.44
N VAL A 81 -26.08 -13.97 27.98
CA VAL A 81 -25.89 -15.17 28.82
C VAL A 81 -25.81 -14.78 30.30
N ASP A 82 -26.33 -15.63 31.20
CA ASP A 82 -26.19 -15.45 32.66
C ASP A 82 -24.87 -16.05 33.20
N GLU A 83 -24.62 -15.89 34.50
CA GLU A 83 -23.46 -16.44 35.22
C GLU A 83 -23.31 -17.99 35.12
N LYS A 84 -24.35 -18.71 34.67
CA LYS A 84 -24.39 -20.16 34.45
C LYS A 84 -24.34 -20.54 32.96
N GLY A 85 -24.17 -19.57 32.07
CA GLY A 85 -24.09 -19.75 30.62
C GLY A 85 -25.44 -19.95 29.91
N GLN A 86 -26.58 -19.70 30.58
CA GLN A 86 -27.90 -19.86 29.98
C GLN A 86 -28.34 -18.56 29.29
N LEU A 87 -28.90 -18.66 28.08
CA LEU A 87 -29.47 -17.49 27.40
C LEU A 87 -30.68 -16.98 28.18
N ARG A 88 -30.68 -15.68 28.51
CA ARG A 88 -31.82 -15.01 29.16
C ARG A 88 -32.95 -14.85 28.15
N LYS A 89 -33.79 -15.89 27.99
CA LYS A 89 -34.84 -16.01 26.96
C LYS A 89 -35.77 -14.79 26.90
N GLU A 90 -36.12 -14.20 28.05
CA GLU A 90 -36.94 -12.98 28.15
C GLU A 90 -36.33 -11.75 27.47
N ARG A 91 -34.99 -11.67 27.40
CA ARG A 91 -34.27 -10.53 26.79
C ARG A 91 -33.76 -10.84 25.39
N VAL A 92 -33.44 -12.10 25.12
CA VAL A 92 -32.89 -12.55 23.84
C VAL A 92 -33.93 -12.55 22.73
N VAL A 93 -35.14 -13.04 23.02
CA VAL A 93 -36.21 -13.18 22.01
C VAL A 93 -36.53 -11.86 21.29
N PRO A 94 -36.81 -10.74 22.00
CA PRO A 94 -37.11 -9.47 21.32
C PRO A 94 -35.89 -8.92 20.56
N VAL A 95 -34.68 -9.02 21.10
CA VAL A 95 -33.46 -8.52 20.45
C VAL A 95 -33.10 -9.35 19.20
N ALA A 96 -33.24 -10.67 19.28
CA ALA A 96 -33.01 -11.58 18.15
C ALA A 96 -34.02 -11.33 17.02
N ALA A 97 -35.28 -11.06 17.34
CA ALA A 97 -36.30 -10.73 16.36
C ALA A 97 -35.98 -9.42 15.61
N VAL A 98 -35.59 -8.36 16.33
CA VAL A 98 -35.19 -7.08 15.72
C VAL A 98 -33.93 -7.26 14.88
N GLY A 99 -32.92 -7.96 15.39
CA GLY A 99 -31.68 -8.24 14.66
C GLY A 99 -31.95 -9.01 13.36
N ALA A 100 -32.78 -10.05 13.41
CA ALA A 100 -33.17 -10.82 12.23
C ALA A 100 -33.89 -9.96 11.18
N ALA A 101 -34.81 -9.08 11.61
CA ALA A 101 -35.51 -8.18 10.70
C ALA A 101 -34.56 -7.20 9.99
N VAL A 102 -33.60 -6.62 10.72
CA VAL A 102 -32.58 -5.72 10.15
C VAL A 102 -31.70 -6.46 9.13
N VAL A 103 -31.23 -7.66 9.46
CA VAL A 103 -30.39 -8.46 8.56
C VAL A 103 -31.15 -8.81 7.29
N VAL A 104 -32.40 -9.28 7.41
CA VAL A 104 -33.25 -9.58 6.26
C VAL A 104 -33.48 -8.33 5.41
N GLY A 105 -33.78 -7.19 6.03
CA GLY A 105 -33.92 -5.90 5.34
C GLY A 105 -32.68 -5.51 4.54
N LEU A 106 -31.49 -5.58 5.16
CA LEU A 106 -30.20 -5.28 4.51
C LEU A 106 -29.92 -6.23 3.33
N VAL A 107 -30.17 -7.53 3.50
CA VAL A 107 -29.99 -8.52 2.43
C VAL A 107 -30.92 -8.22 1.25
N LEU A 108 -32.18 -7.89 1.52
CA LEU A 108 -33.14 -7.53 0.46
C LEU A 108 -32.77 -6.22 -0.24
N LEU A 109 -32.32 -5.20 0.50
CA LEU A 109 -31.81 -3.94 -0.05
C LEU A 109 -30.59 -4.16 -0.95
N ARG A 110 -29.65 -5.00 -0.53
CA ARG A 110 -28.44 -5.31 -1.31
C ARG A 110 -28.74 -6.12 -2.56
N ARG A 111 -29.80 -6.94 -2.56
CA ARG A 111 -30.29 -7.66 -3.75
C ARG A 111 -31.04 -6.78 -4.75
N ARG A 112 -31.47 -5.58 -4.34
CA ARG A 112 -32.18 -4.62 -5.19
C ARG A 112 -31.25 -3.58 -5.84
N LYS A 113 -29.97 -3.57 -5.47
CA LYS A 113 -28.91 -2.82 -6.15
C LYS A 113 -28.14 -3.76 -7.07
#